data_AF-A0A2W0B9D6-F1
#
_entry.id   AF-A0A2W0B9D6-F1
#
_cell.length_a   1.000
_cell.length_b   1.000
_cell.length_c   1.000
_cell.angle_alpha   90.00
_cell.angle_beta   90.00
_cell.angle_gamma   90.00
#
_symmetry.space_group_name_H-M   'P 1'
#
loop_
_entity.id
_entity.type
_entity.pdbx_description
1 polymer ?
#
loop_
_entity_poly.entity_id
_entity_poly.type
_entity_poly.pdbx_seq_one_letter_code
_entity_poly.pdbx_strand_id
1 'polypeptide(L)'
;MLDRIFQSFDYEAAIMGLGGGDADPNPEMNVWLSSGSSHLWHLGASQPASDWEREIDKLMEEQMITMDYHKRKQLYDRVQELITENLPFVFLATPNILVGAKPQVGNFHPAVLDHYTLWNAEQLYLRP
;
A
#
# COMPACT_ATOMS: atom_id res chain seq x y z
N MET A 1 -9.17 3.41 19.16
CA MET A 1 -9.55 2.64 17.95
C MET A 1 -8.41 1.75 17.49
N LEU A 2 -7.22 2.29 17.20
CA LEU A 2 -6.06 1.49 16.77
C LEU A 2 -5.65 0.41 17.79
N ASP A 3 -5.67 0.69 19.09
CA ASP A 3 -5.37 -0.32 20.13
C ASP A 3 -6.30 -1.54 20.10
N ARG A 4 -7.54 -1.38 19.62
CA ARG A 4 -8.46 -2.52 19.45
C ARG A 4 -7.99 -3.45 18.34
N ILE A 5 -7.37 -2.90 17.29
CA ILE A 5 -6.88 -3.67 16.14
C ILE A 5 -5.49 -4.24 16.40
N PHE A 6 -4.57 -3.40 16.88
CA PHE A 6 -3.15 -3.73 16.95
C PHE A 6 -2.68 -4.34 18.28
N GLN A 7 -3.49 -4.27 19.35
CA GLN A 7 -3.06 -4.74 20.67
C GLN A 7 -4.06 -5.68 21.34
N SER A 8 -5.32 -5.23 21.50
CA SER A 8 -6.31 -5.96 22.31
C SER A 8 -7.17 -6.93 21.50
N PHE A 9 -7.17 -6.84 20.17
CA PHE A 9 -7.98 -7.66 19.26
C PHE A 9 -9.49 -7.66 19.57
N ASP A 10 -9.97 -6.61 20.24
CA ASP A 10 -11.36 -6.46 20.65
C ASP A 10 -12.19 -5.83 19.53
N TYR A 11 -12.46 -6.59 18.46
CA TYR A 11 -13.33 -6.20 17.34
C TYR A 11 -13.80 -7.45 16.57
N GLU A 12 -14.95 -7.34 15.90
CA GLU A 12 -15.42 -8.38 14.97
C GLU A 12 -15.07 -8.03 13.51
N ALA A 13 -15.06 -6.74 13.18
CA ALA A 13 -14.65 -6.21 11.89
C ALA A 13 -14.11 -4.78 12.02
N ALA A 14 -13.21 -4.39 11.12
CA ALA A 14 -12.69 -3.03 11.03
C ALA A 14 -12.63 -2.59 9.57
N ILE A 15 -13.01 -1.33 9.31
CA ILE A 15 -12.78 -0.67 8.03
C ILE A 15 -11.51 0.18 8.20
N MET A 16 -10.52 -0.08 7.36
CA MET A 16 -9.24 0.62 7.40
C MET A 16 -8.85 1.10 6.01
N GLY A 17 -8.26 2.29 5.96
CA GLY A 17 -7.48 2.72 4.80
C GLY A 17 -6.03 2.29 5.00
N LEU A 18 -5.54 1.41 4.13
CA LEU A 18 -4.11 1.23 3.93
C LEU A 18 -3.68 2.32 2.93
N GLY A 19 -2.97 3.33 3.44
CA GLY A 19 -2.51 4.47 2.68
C GLY A 19 -1.01 4.63 2.78
N GLY A 20 -0.46 5.51 1.94
CA GLY A 20 0.98 5.55 1.69
C GLY A 20 1.38 4.51 0.64
N GLY A 21 2.65 4.56 0.26
CA GLY A 21 3.17 3.77 -0.86
C GLY A 21 3.48 4.62 -2.08
N ASP A 22 4.04 3.96 -3.07
CA ASP A 22 4.45 4.54 -4.34
C ASP A 22 3.86 3.65 -5.46
N ALA A 23 4.16 3.91 -6.72
CA ALA A 23 3.89 2.96 -7.81
C ALA A 23 4.65 1.62 -7.68
N ASP A 24 5.52 1.52 -6.69
CA ASP A 24 6.34 0.36 -6.36
C ASP A 24 5.76 -0.36 -5.13
N PRO A 25 5.76 -1.72 -5.10
CA PRO A 25 5.20 -2.47 -3.97
C PRO A 25 6.10 -2.53 -2.73
N ASN A 26 7.36 -2.09 -2.80
CA ASN A 26 8.31 -2.18 -1.68
C ASN A 26 7.87 -1.43 -0.40
N PRO A 27 7.23 -0.25 -0.46
CA PRO A 27 6.71 0.38 0.74
C PRO A 27 5.66 -0.47 1.47
N GLU A 28 5.04 -1.44 0.79
CA GLU A 28 3.99 -2.30 1.33
C GLU A 28 4.53 -3.59 1.96
N MET A 29 5.86 -3.77 2.04
CA MET A 29 6.49 -4.94 2.68
C MET A 29 6.03 -5.12 4.14
N ASN A 30 5.74 -4.03 4.86
CA ASN A 30 5.24 -4.07 6.23
C ASN A 30 3.80 -4.61 6.34
N VAL A 31 3.04 -4.62 5.24
CA VAL A 31 1.68 -5.13 5.15
C VAL A 31 1.69 -6.58 4.68
N TRP A 32 2.46 -6.88 3.63
CA TRP A 32 2.42 -8.19 2.97
C TRP A 32 3.23 -9.27 3.66
N LEU A 33 4.42 -8.94 4.19
CA LEU A 33 5.23 -9.94 4.87
C LEU A 33 4.58 -10.39 6.16
N SER A 34 4.68 -11.68 6.46
CA SER A 34 4.19 -12.29 7.72
C SER A 34 4.85 -11.70 8.96
N SER A 35 6.06 -11.16 8.83
CA SER A 35 6.80 -10.45 9.88
C SER A 35 6.54 -8.94 9.90
N GLY A 36 5.69 -8.43 9.01
CA GLY A 36 5.38 -7.02 8.87
C GLY A 36 4.59 -6.47 10.06
N SER A 37 4.92 -5.25 10.47
CA SER A 37 4.26 -4.58 11.61
C SER A 37 2.78 -4.27 11.37
N SER A 38 2.33 -4.32 10.12
CA SER A 38 0.93 -4.10 9.69
C SER A 38 0.39 -5.30 8.93
N HIS A 39 0.88 -6.51 9.22
CA HIS A 39 0.34 -7.75 8.69
C HIS A 39 -1.02 -8.08 9.35
N LEU A 40 -2.08 -7.42 8.87
CA LEU A 40 -3.33 -7.25 9.62
C LEU A 40 -4.11 -8.55 9.90
N TRP A 41 -4.01 -9.57 9.05
CA TRP A 41 -4.79 -10.80 9.21
C TRP A 41 -4.17 -11.79 10.20
N HIS A 42 -2.86 -11.71 10.44
CA HIS A 42 -2.15 -12.46 11.49
C HIS A 42 -1.14 -11.56 12.24
N LEU A 43 -1.64 -10.47 12.83
CA LEU A 43 -0.81 -9.46 13.50
C LEU A 43 0.10 -10.05 14.59
N GLY A 44 1.38 -9.64 14.56
CA GLY A 44 2.38 -10.04 15.54
C GLY A 44 2.99 -11.43 15.29
N ALA A 45 2.60 -12.11 14.21
CA ALA A 45 3.31 -13.30 13.75
C ALA A 45 4.76 -12.96 13.35
N SER A 46 5.67 -13.89 13.57
CA SER A 46 7.07 -13.78 13.12
C SER A 46 7.39 -14.69 11.95
N GLN A 47 6.45 -15.56 11.57
CA GLN A 47 6.58 -16.58 10.54
C GLN A 47 5.22 -16.76 9.85
N PRO A 48 5.18 -17.19 8.58
CA PRO A 48 3.94 -17.42 7.86
C PRO A 48 3.11 -18.52 8.52
N ALA A 49 1.82 -18.26 8.74
CA ALA A 49 0.90 -19.20 9.36
C ALA A 49 0.38 -20.28 8.37
N SER A 50 0.55 -20.06 7.06
CA SER A 50 0.09 -20.95 6.01
C SER A 50 1.07 -21.00 4.83
N ASP A 51 0.83 -21.93 3.89
CA ASP A 51 1.67 -22.07 2.71
C ASP A 51 1.52 -20.90 1.72
N TRP A 52 0.33 -20.31 1.61
CA TRP A 52 0.10 -19.15 0.74
C TRP A 52 0.77 -17.89 1.32
N GLU A 53 0.78 -17.72 2.64
CA GLU A 53 1.54 -16.63 3.29
C GLU A 53 3.04 -16.79 3.08
N ARG A 54 3.55 -18.04 3.15
CA ARG A 54 4.96 -18.34 2.84
C ARG A 54 5.30 -18.03 1.38
N GLU A 55 4.36 -18.28 0.46
CA GLU A 55 4.52 -17.92 -0.95
C GLU A 55 4.56 -16.40 -1.12
N ILE A 56 3.69 -15.64 -0.45
CA ILE A 56 3.74 -14.17 -0.45
C ILE A 56 5.07 -13.67 0.09
N ASP A 57 5.54 -14.16 1.24
CA ASP A 57 6.82 -13.76 1.81
C ASP A 57 7.96 -13.92 0.79
N LYS A 58 8.04 -15.11 0.16
CA LYS A 58 9.05 -15.41 -0.86
C LYS A 58 8.94 -14.48 -2.07
N LEU A 59 7.73 -14.27 -2.60
CA LEU A 59 7.50 -13.43 -3.78
C LEU A 59 7.86 -11.96 -3.52
N MET A 60 7.52 -11.46 -2.33
CA MET A 60 7.80 -10.08 -1.90
C MET A 60 9.30 -9.86 -1.66
N GLU A 61 10.02 -10.84 -1.14
CA GLU A 61 11.49 -10.80 -1.04
C GLU A 61 12.16 -10.88 -2.42
N GLU A 62 11.68 -11.76 -3.31
CA GLU A 62 12.25 -11.94 -4.65
C GLU A 62 12.02 -10.71 -5.54
N GLN A 63 10.84 -10.09 -5.48
CA GLN A 63 10.57 -8.88 -6.27
C GLN A 63 11.48 -7.72 -5.86
N MET A 64 11.83 -7.61 -4.57
CA MET A 64 12.67 -6.52 -4.04
C MET A 64 14.07 -6.51 -4.67
N ILE A 65 14.60 -7.68 -5.02
CA ILE A 65 15.92 -7.84 -5.61
C ILE A 65 15.90 -8.07 -7.14
N THR A 66 14.71 -8.14 -7.74
CA THR A 66 14.55 -8.40 -9.18
C THR A 66 14.64 -7.09 -9.98
N MET A 67 15.67 -6.97 -10.82
CA MET A 67 15.91 -5.77 -11.64
C MET A 67 15.09 -5.73 -12.93
N ASP A 68 14.65 -6.88 -13.44
CA ASP A 68 13.83 -6.95 -14.64
C ASP A 68 12.38 -6.58 -14.30
N TYR A 69 11.89 -5.49 -14.89
CA TYR A 69 10.56 -4.95 -14.60
C TYR A 69 9.43 -5.95 -14.88
N HIS A 70 9.49 -6.69 -15.99
CA HIS A 70 8.43 -7.61 -16.36
C HIS A 70 8.37 -8.79 -15.38
N LYS A 71 9.53 -9.34 -15.00
CA LYS A 71 9.62 -10.39 -13.98
C LYS A 71 9.13 -9.89 -12.63
N ARG A 72 9.57 -8.68 -12.23
CA ARG A 72 9.16 -8.09 -10.95
C ARG A 72 7.64 -7.90 -10.88
N LYS A 73 7.03 -7.46 -11.98
CA LYS A 73 5.57 -7.34 -12.08
C LYS A 73 4.89 -8.70 -11.93
N GLN A 74 5.36 -9.74 -12.61
CA GLN A 74 4.78 -11.09 -12.52
C GLN A 74 4.81 -11.65 -11.09
N LEU A 75 5.89 -11.39 -10.34
CA LEU A 75 5.99 -11.79 -8.93
C LEU A 75 4.90 -11.12 -8.08
N TYR A 76 4.70 -9.81 -8.24
CA TYR A 76 3.69 -9.07 -7.48
C TYR A 76 2.25 -9.35 -7.97
N ASP A 77 2.04 -9.63 -9.26
CA ASP A 77 0.76 -10.10 -9.79
C ASP A 77 0.33 -11.39 -9.07
N ARG A 78 1.25 -12.32 -8.84
CA ARG A 78 0.98 -13.54 -8.09
C ARG A 78 0.62 -13.26 -6.63
N VAL A 79 1.26 -12.28 -5.99
CA VAL A 79 0.88 -11.84 -4.64
C VAL A 79 -0.57 -11.36 -4.61
N GLN A 80 -1.00 -10.55 -5.59
CA GLN A 80 -2.38 -10.06 -5.69
C GLN A 80 -3.39 -11.20 -5.94
N GLU A 81 -3.03 -12.20 -6.75
CA GLU A 81 -3.84 -13.41 -6.94
C GLU A 81 -4.04 -14.16 -5.61
N LEU A 82 -2.96 -14.41 -4.87
CA LEU A 82 -3.02 -15.12 -3.58
C LEU A 82 -3.90 -14.37 -2.55
N ILE A 83 -3.77 -13.05 -2.48
CA ILE A 83 -4.63 -12.22 -1.63
C ILE A 83 -6.09 -12.32 -2.07
N THR A 84 -6.36 -12.33 -3.38
CA THR A 84 -7.73 -12.45 -3.90
C THR A 84 -8.33 -13.85 -3.64
N GLU A 85 -7.53 -14.90 -3.77
CA GLU A 85 -7.95 -16.29 -3.54
C GLU A 85 -8.24 -16.57 -2.06
N ASN A 86 -7.44 -16.02 -1.14
CA ASN A 86 -7.54 -16.29 0.30
C ASN A 86 -8.36 -15.24 1.08
N LEU A 87 -8.66 -14.09 0.45
CA LEU A 87 -9.49 -13.02 1.00
C LEU A 87 -9.11 -12.57 2.43
N PRO A 88 -7.83 -12.32 2.76
CA PRO A 88 -7.48 -11.72 4.06
C PRO A 88 -8.03 -10.30 4.20
N PHE A 89 -8.34 -9.65 3.06
CA PHE A 89 -9.01 -8.36 2.98
C PHE A 89 -10.21 -8.41 2.05
N VAL A 90 -11.20 -7.58 2.35
CA VAL A 90 -12.29 -7.23 1.44
C VAL A 90 -12.05 -5.80 0.96
N PHE A 91 -11.47 -5.64 -0.23
CA PHE A 91 -11.20 -4.32 -0.81
C PHE A 91 -12.51 -3.64 -1.23
N LEU A 92 -12.76 -2.45 -0.69
CA LEU A 92 -14.03 -1.73 -0.88
C LEU A 92 -13.98 -0.71 -2.02
N ALA A 93 -12.94 0.11 -2.08
CA ALA A 93 -12.82 1.18 -3.07
C ALA A 93 -11.38 1.70 -3.19
N THR A 94 -11.04 2.16 -4.40
CA THR A 94 -9.91 3.08 -4.63
C THR A 94 -10.48 4.49 -4.74
N PRO A 95 -10.15 5.41 -3.81
CA PRO A 95 -10.77 6.73 -3.77
C PRO A 95 -10.34 7.61 -4.95
N ASN A 96 -11.27 8.40 -5.49
CA ASN A 96 -10.93 9.48 -6.41
C ASN A 96 -10.25 10.63 -5.67
N ILE A 97 -9.28 11.28 -6.32
CA ILE A 97 -8.58 12.45 -5.77
C ILE A 97 -9.19 13.71 -6.37
N LEU A 98 -9.71 14.61 -5.52
CA LEU A 98 -10.19 15.93 -5.90
C LEU A 98 -9.32 16.99 -5.21
N VAL A 99 -8.68 17.83 -6.01
CA VAL A 99 -7.84 18.93 -5.51
C VAL A 99 -8.25 20.25 -6.15
N GLY A 100 -7.90 21.36 -5.50
CA GLY A 100 -8.17 22.70 -5.99
C GLY A 100 -7.05 23.66 -5.62
N ALA A 101 -6.86 24.67 -6.46
CA ALA A 101 -5.95 25.77 -6.22
C ALA A 101 -6.62 27.10 -6.54
N LYS A 102 -6.12 28.19 -5.96
CA LYS A 102 -6.58 29.54 -6.35
C LYS A 102 -6.18 29.80 -7.81
N PRO A 103 -6.97 30.58 -8.59
CA PRO A 103 -6.63 30.90 -9.98
C PRO A 103 -5.26 31.58 -10.18
N GLN A 104 -4.75 32.24 -9.13
CA GLN A 104 -3.44 32.86 -9.12
C GLN A 104 -2.28 31.84 -9.05
N VAL A 105 -2.52 30.59 -8.65
CA VAL A 105 -1.45 29.59 -8.56
C VAL A 105 -1.08 29.11 -9.96
N GLY A 106 0.13 29.45 -10.40
CA GLY A 106 0.75 28.95 -11.63
C GLY A 106 1.45 27.60 -11.41
N ASN A 107 1.66 26.84 -12.49
CA ASN A 107 2.29 25.52 -12.50
C ASN A 107 1.68 24.48 -11.54
N PHE A 108 0.38 24.61 -11.27
CA PHE A 108 -0.35 23.65 -10.46
C PHE A 108 -0.60 22.36 -11.24
N HIS A 109 0.13 21.29 -10.91
CA HIS A 109 0.03 19.98 -11.56
C HIS A 109 -0.32 18.90 -10.53
N PRO A 110 -1.60 18.57 -10.33
CA PRO A 110 -1.99 17.45 -9.49
C PRO A 110 -1.42 16.10 -9.98
N ALA A 111 -1.04 15.22 -9.05
CA ALA A 111 -0.63 13.85 -9.30
C ALA A 111 -1.55 12.85 -8.58
N VAL A 112 -1.53 11.59 -9.03
CA VAL A 112 -2.32 10.48 -8.45
C VAL A 112 -1.62 9.87 -7.23
N LEU A 113 -0.33 10.11 -7.05
CA LEU A 113 0.45 9.68 -5.88
C LEU A 113 0.65 10.86 -4.92
N ASP A 114 0.65 10.57 -3.63
CA ASP A 114 0.93 11.57 -2.59
C ASP A 114 2.40 12.02 -2.68
N HIS A 115 2.75 13.30 -2.60
CA HIS A 115 1.94 14.46 -2.24
C HIS A 115 1.23 15.08 -3.44
N TYR A 116 -0.10 14.89 -3.53
CA TYR A 116 -0.90 15.10 -4.74
C TYR A 116 -0.76 16.48 -5.40
N THR A 117 -0.47 17.53 -4.64
CA THR A 117 -0.36 18.91 -5.15
C THR A 117 1.01 19.55 -4.94
N LEU A 118 1.93 18.84 -4.30
CA LEU A 118 3.19 19.40 -3.80
C LEU A 118 4.44 18.66 -4.29
N TRP A 119 4.29 17.61 -5.09
CA TRP A 119 5.44 16.91 -5.70
C TRP A 119 6.31 17.85 -6.56
N ASN A 120 5.75 18.94 -7.09
CA ASN A 120 6.44 19.98 -7.87
C ASN A 120 6.43 21.36 -7.17
N ALA A 121 6.48 21.39 -5.83
CA ALA A 121 6.33 22.61 -5.04
C ALA A 121 7.32 23.72 -5.45
N GLU A 122 8.53 23.37 -5.88
CA GLU A 122 9.57 24.28 -6.36
C GLU A 122 9.21 25.01 -7.66
N GLN A 123 8.21 24.52 -8.40
CA GLN A 123 7.74 25.10 -9.65
C GLN A 123 6.50 25.98 -9.46
N LEU A 124 5.87 25.96 -8.29
CA LEU A 124 4.67 26.74 -7.99
C LEU A 124 5.01 28.23 -7.87
N TYR A 125 4.14 29.09 -8.39
CA TYR A 125 4.28 30.55 -8.25
C TYR A 125 2.92 31.24 -8.19
N LEU A 126 2.90 32.49 -7.73
CA LEU A 126 1.72 33.35 -7.80
C LEU A 126 1.80 34.22 -9.05
N ARG A 127 0.75 34.13 -9.87
CA ARG A 127 0.47 35.08 -10.95
C ARG A 127 0.10 36.43 -10.32
N PRO A 128 0.49 37.55 -10.95
CA PRO A 128 0.12 38.89 -10.51
C PRO A 128 -1.40 39.10 -10.47
#